data_AF-A0A259N891-F1
#
_entry.id   AF-A0A259N891-F1
#
_cell.length_a   1.000
_cell.length_b   1.000
_cell.length_c   1.000
_cell.angle_alpha   90.00
_cell.angle_beta   90.00
_cell.angle_gamma   90.00
#
_symmetry.space_group_name_H-M   'P 1'
#
loop_
_entity.id
_entity.type
_entity.pdbx_description
1 polymer ?
#
loop_
_entity_poly.entity_id
_entity_poly.type
_entity_poly.pdbx_seq_one_letter_code
_entity_poly.pdbx_strand_id
1 'polypeptide(L)'
;MRAESQGVTCGSDGYAQGQGKLTVTRSDGVRLHSFNNGGFLDGLAVSGKVPNLPVAGFDENNNLLLSLLSEPASKVHYLLRLSRNYGGSWNADSGMLLALTENRELFRDVDSIRRTIEVATARLDQIAPDISGLRFYAMRDLEQGLLKGNRDFWLYEINLSRQYRTRIWDYNLQHAQNYLFAFERKEAEQQRRAELQRQREEQLQRELLGRQAEQQLQLYRQLRRETRKPEELYQRISRDASYSPTGGGSYVSMLKGGSVDYSQIVYLGGKTEGGWEVEYPYEAVLDANDSEQEADKGWFLVKGKARLDGERLDKQQLPLTLITASSLLACQEDECADLRDPLTLLRHEIGDPNWTVEGARDVVKQAWPDRAVEQGDEQ
;
A
#
# COMPACT_ATOMS: atom_id res chain seq x y z
N MET A 1 63.56 19.53 4.42
CA MET A 1 62.97 18.60 3.43
C MET A 1 62.94 19.33 2.10
N ARG A 2 63.22 18.65 0.98
CA ARG A 2 63.24 19.20 -0.37
C ARG A 2 62.34 18.33 -1.25
N ALA A 3 61.48 18.96 -2.03
CA ALA A 3 60.64 18.28 -3.01
C ALA A 3 61.05 18.76 -4.40
N GLU A 4 61.26 17.82 -5.31
CA GLU A 4 61.61 18.08 -6.71
C GLU A 4 60.58 17.42 -7.62
N SER A 5 59.95 18.21 -8.47
CA SER A 5 59.06 17.74 -9.52
C SER A 5 59.72 17.90 -10.89
N GLN A 6 59.43 16.96 -11.79
CA GLN A 6 59.90 17.00 -13.19
C GLN A 6 58.75 16.66 -14.13
N GLY A 7 58.50 17.51 -15.13
CA GLY A 7 57.45 17.31 -16.14
C GLY A 7 56.02 17.66 -15.66
N VAL A 8 55.83 17.83 -14.35
CA VAL A 8 54.56 18.23 -13.75
C VAL A 8 54.39 19.75 -13.85
N THR A 9 53.18 20.19 -14.17
CA THR A 9 52.79 21.61 -14.19
C THR A 9 51.82 21.92 -13.05
N CYS A 10 51.52 23.19 -12.80
CA CYS A 10 50.43 23.56 -11.90
C CYS A 10 49.17 23.86 -12.72
N GLY A 11 48.03 23.30 -12.31
CA GLY A 11 46.72 23.65 -12.83
C GLY A 11 46.30 25.07 -12.44
N SER A 12 45.18 25.53 -12.98
CA SER A 12 44.60 26.84 -12.66
C SER A 12 44.17 26.97 -11.20
N ASP A 13 43.94 25.85 -10.54
CA ASP A 13 43.63 25.69 -9.12
C ASP A 13 44.88 25.65 -8.23
N GLY A 14 46.08 25.69 -8.82
CA GLY A 14 47.35 25.64 -8.12
C GLY A 14 47.82 24.23 -7.76
N TYR A 15 47.06 23.18 -8.09
CA TYR A 15 47.44 21.80 -7.82
C TYR A 15 48.33 21.23 -8.93
N ALA A 16 49.08 20.17 -8.59
CA ALA A 16 49.94 19.47 -9.54
C ALA A 16 49.12 18.78 -10.64
N GLN A 17 49.50 19.00 -11.90
CA GLN A 17 48.78 18.52 -13.09
C GLN A 17 49.75 17.98 -14.16
N GLY A 18 49.35 16.90 -14.80
CA GLY A 18 50.00 16.31 -15.96
C GLY A 18 51.00 15.20 -15.64
N GLN A 19 51.56 14.61 -16.69
CA GLN A 19 52.52 13.51 -16.60
C GLN A 19 53.83 13.99 -15.98
N GLY A 20 54.38 13.28 -15.00
CA GLY A 20 55.67 13.66 -14.44
C GLY A 20 56.07 12.88 -13.20
N LYS A 21 57.14 13.32 -12.54
CA LYS A 21 57.73 12.64 -11.40
C LYS A 21 57.83 13.59 -10.22
N LEU A 22 57.75 13.03 -9.01
CA LEU A 22 57.96 13.75 -7.76
C LEU A 22 58.91 12.95 -6.88
N THR A 23 59.96 13.60 -6.39
CA THR A 23 60.86 13.01 -5.40
C THR A 23 60.93 13.92 -4.17
N VAL A 24 60.76 13.32 -3.00
CA VAL A 24 60.87 14.01 -1.71
C VAL A 24 62.09 13.48 -0.98
N THR A 25 63.01 14.39 -0.66
CA THR A 25 64.24 14.11 0.07
C THR A 25 64.25 14.86 1.40
N ARG A 26 64.77 14.21 2.43
CA ARG A 26 65.08 14.85 3.71
C ARG A 26 66.32 15.73 3.53
N SER A 27 66.51 16.71 4.41
CA SER A 27 67.61 17.69 4.33
C SER A 27 69.01 17.07 4.34
N ASP A 28 69.15 15.84 4.85
CA ASP A 28 70.38 15.04 4.85
C ASP A 28 70.58 14.19 3.59
N GLY A 29 69.73 14.37 2.56
CA GLY A 29 69.83 13.69 1.27
C GLY A 29 69.11 12.33 1.21
N VAL A 30 68.53 11.85 2.33
CA VAL A 30 67.78 10.59 2.33
C VAL A 30 66.47 10.75 1.55
N ARG A 31 66.24 9.90 0.55
CA ARG A 31 64.98 9.86 -0.21
C ARG A 31 63.87 9.28 0.64
N LEU A 32 62.89 10.12 0.98
CA LEU A 32 61.72 9.74 1.76
C LEU A 32 60.60 9.18 0.89
N HIS A 33 60.41 9.75 -0.30
CA HIS A 33 59.37 9.31 -1.23
C HIS A 33 59.79 9.56 -2.67
N SER A 34 59.31 8.73 -3.59
CA SER A 34 59.59 8.87 -5.02
C SER A 34 58.45 8.28 -5.83
N PHE A 35 57.83 9.13 -6.63
CA PHE A 35 56.77 8.78 -7.56
C PHE A 35 57.27 9.00 -8.98
N ASN A 36 57.66 7.92 -9.65
CA ASN A 36 58.44 7.98 -10.89
C ASN A 36 57.70 7.48 -12.14
N ASN A 37 56.57 6.79 -11.96
CA ASN A 37 55.84 6.15 -13.05
C ASN A 37 54.37 6.57 -13.01
N GLY A 38 54.10 7.82 -13.39
CA GLY A 38 52.77 8.40 -13.31
C GLY A 38 52.74 9.90 -13.60
N GLY A 39 51.75 10.57 -13.04
CA GLY A 39 51.69 12.02 -12.93
C GLY A 39 50.62 12.43 -11.93
N PHE A 40 50.12 13.65 -12.08
CA PHE A 40 49.15 14.21 -11.16
C PHE A 40 47.89 14.69 -11.90
N LEU A 41 46.74 14.51 -11.28
CA LEU A 41 45.44 14.99 -11.74
C LEU A 41 44.77 15.74 -10.59
N ASP A 42 44.68 17.06 -10.67
CA ASP A 42 44.19 17.95 -9.59
C ASP A 42 44.90 17.65 -8.26
N GLY A 43 46.23 17.43 -8.33
CA GLY A 43 47.07 17.08 -7.17
C GLY A 43 47.03 15.61 -6.75
N LEU A 44 46.18 14.79 -7.36
CA LEU A 44 46.04 13.36 -7.08
C LEU A 44 47.10 12.57 -7.86
N ALA A 45 47.91 11.77 -7.16
CA ALA A 45 48.91 10.93 -7.80
C ALA A 45 48.24 9.79 -8.59
N VAL A 46 48.50 9.71 -9.90
CA VAL A 46 47.95 8.68 -10.79
C VAL A 46 49.11 7.94 -11.45
N SER A 47 49.19 6.63 -11.23
CA SER A 47 50.16 5.73 -11.85
C SER A 47 49.79 5.43 -13.30
N GLY A 48 50.78 5.29 -14.17
CA GLY A 48 50.57 5.10 -15.61
C GLY A 48 50.41 6.42 -16.36
N LYS A 49 49.72 6.39 -17.50
CA LYS A 49 49.46 7.62 -18.28
C LYS A 49 48.26 8.36 -17.72
N VAL A 50 48.48 9.58 -17.22
CA VAL A 50 47.41 10.36 -16.58
C VAL A 50 46.34 10.74 -17.61
N PRO A 51 45.07 10.32 -17.43
CA PRO A 51 43.99 10.74 -18.31
C PRO A 51 43.66 12.20 -18.05
N ASN A 52 43.54 13.00 -19.11
CA ASN A 52 43.11 14.40 -19.01
C ASN A 52 41.58 14.46 -18.91
N LEU A 53 41.03 14.07 -17.75
CA LEU A 53 39.60 14.05 -17.47
C LEU A 53 39.30 14.79 -16.16
N PRO A 54 38.19 15.55 -16.10
CA PRO A 54 37.78 16.22 -14.88
C PRO A 54 37.36 15.21 -13.81
N VAL A 55 37.75 15.47 -12.57
CA VAL A 55 37.34 14.70 -11.40
C VAL A 55 35.85 14.93 -11.13
N ALA A 56 35.08 13.84 -11.14
CA ALA A 56 33.66 13.84 -10.79
C ALA A 56 33.42 13.54 -9.30
N GLY A 57 34.34 12.82 -8.66
CA GLY A 57 34.27 12.51 -7.23
C GLY A 57 34.99 11.22 -6.87
N PHE A 58 34.60 10.64 -5.73
CA PHE A 58 35.13 9.39 -5.22
C PHE A 58 34.00 8.43 -4.85
N ASP A 59 34.25 7.13 -4.97
CA ASP A 59 33.36 6.12 -4.41
C ASP A 59 33.68 5.83 -2.93
N GLU A 60 32.86 5.00 -2.27
CA GLU A 60 33.05 4.62 -0.86
C GLU A 60 34.40 3.94 -0.58
N ASN A 61 35.02 3.35 -1.60
CA ASN A 61 36.32 2.69 -1.52
C ASN A 61 37.48 3.64 -1.89
N ASN A 62 37.22 4.95 -1.98
CA ASN A 62 38.15 5.99 -2.41
C ASN A 62 38.72 5.79 -3.83
N ASN A 63 38.02 5.07 -4.70
CA ASN A 63 38.36 5.02 -6.12
C ASN A 63 37.95 6.32 -6.78
N LEU A 64 38.76 6.77 -7.73
CA LEU A 64 38.58 8.06 -8.39
C LEU A 64 37.58 7.91 -9.52
N LEU A 65 36.55 8.74 -9.53
CA LEU A 65 35.56 8.84 -10.61
C LEU A 65 35.90 10.05 -11.48
N LEU A 66 36.11 9.80 -12.76
CA LEU A 66 36.45 10.81 -13.76
C LEU A 66 35.30 10.93 -14.77
N SER A 67 34.90 12.15 -15.09
CA SER A 67 33.85 12.37 -16.10
C SER A 67 34.43 12.22 -17.51
N LEU A 68 33.99 11.20 -18.24
CA LEU A 68 34.51 10.87 -19.57
C LEU A 68 33.80 11.66 -20.67
N LEU A 69 32.47 11.61 -20.66
CA LEU A 69 31.59 12.21 -21.66
C LEU A 69 30.17 12.27 -21.09
N SER A 70 29.40 13.28 -21.50
CA SER A 70 27.94 13.28 -21.34
C SER A 70 27.31 13.44 -22.71
N GLU A 71 26.37 12.55 -23.06
CA GLU A 71 25.67 12.55 -24.35
C GLU A 71 24.20 12.95 -24.13
N PRO A 72 23.82 14.21 -24.40
CA PRO A 72 22.47 14.70 -24.10
C PRO A 72 21.36 14.01 -24.90
N ALA A 73 21.66 13.59 -26.13
CA ALA A 73 20.67 12.97 -27.03
C ALA A 73 20.20 11.60 -26.51
N SER A 74 21.13 10.78 -26.01
CA SER A 74 20.84 9.48 -25.44
C SER A 74 20.56 9.54 -23.93
N LYS A 75 20.82 10.70 -23.29
CA LYS A 75 20.78 10.92 -21.84
C LYS A 75 21.68 9.95 -21.08
N VAL A 76 22.92 9.77 -21.58
CA VAL A 76 23.92 8.91 -20.95
C VAL A 76 25.09 9.74 -20.46
N HIS A 77 25.47 9.54 -19.19
CA HIS A 77 26.67 10.13 -18.59
C HIS A 77 27.71 9.03 -18.36
N TYR A 78 28.86 9.15 -19.00
CA TYR A 78 29.94 8.18 -18.91
C TYR A 78 30.98 8.62 -17.88
N LEU A 79 31.33 7.71 -16.97
CA LEU A 79 32.39 7.89 -15.99
C LEU A 79 33.47 6.82 -16.17
N LEU A 80 34.72 7.19 -15.99
CA LEU A 80 35.84 6.27 -15.84
C LEU A 80 36.21 6.19 -14.36
N ARG A 81 36.17 4.99 -13.80
CA ARG A 81 36.57 4.71 -12.42
C ARG A 81 37.97 4.11 -12.40
N LEU A 82 38.88 4.78 -11.71
CA LEU A 82 40.25 4.32 -11.49
C LEU A 82 40.40 3.77 -10.08
N SER A 83 40.95 2.57 -9.98
CA SER A 83 41.11 1.90 -8.68
C SER A 83 42.25 2.53 -7.88
N ARG A 84 42.03 2.75 -6.58
CA ARG A 84 43.08 3.18 -5.66
C ARG A 84 43.95 1.99 -5.27
N ASN A 85 45.27 2.16 -5.33
CA ASN A 85 46.23 1.14 -4.91
C ASN A 85 46.63 1.31 -3.43
N TYR A 86 47.29 0.31 -2.87
CA TYR A 86 47.81 0.34 -1.50
C TYR A 86 48.85 1.44 -1.25
N GLY A 87 49.54 1.91 -2.30
CA GLY A 87 50.47 3.03 -2.25
C GLY A 87 49.79 4.39 -2.17
N GLY A 88 48.45 4.44 -2.19
CA GLY A 88 47.66 5.65 -2.08
C GLY A 88 47.46 6.39 -3.40
N SER A 89 47.99 5.90 -4.53
CA SER A 89 47.79 6.45 -5.87
C SER A 89 46.71 5.70 -6.64
N TRP A 90 46.17 6.30 -7.70
CA TRP A 90 45.18 5.65 -8.57
C TRP A 90 45.86 5.03 -9.79
N ASN A 91 45.35 3.91 -10.29
CA ASN A 91 45.91 3.25 -11.46
C ASN A 91 45.15 3.64 -12.73
N ALA A 92 45.84 4.21 -13.73
CA ALA A 92 45.26 4.54 -15.03
C ALA A 92 45.36 3.40 -16.07
N ASP A 93 46.09 2.33 -15.80
CA ASP A 93 46.31 1.22 -16.75
C ASP A 93 45.11 0.25 -16.80
N SER A 94 44.26 0.27 -15.77
CA SER A 94 43.01 -0.49 -15.70
C SER A 94 41.91 0.35 -15.07
N GLY A 95 40.67 0.14 -15.53
CA GLY A 95 39.54 0.92 -15.05
C GLY A 95 38.21 0.23 -15.27
N MET A 96 37.17 0.87 -14.74
CA MET A 96 35.79 0.49 -14.94
C MET A 96 35.08 1.64 -15.65
N LEU A 97 34.41 1.32 -16.76
CA LEU A 97 33.63 2.27 -17.53
C LEU A 97 32.18 2.18 -17.08
N LEU A 98 31.63 3.30 -16.62
CA LEU A 98 30.26 3.40 -16.13
C LEU A 98 29.43 4.23 -17.11
N ALA A 99 28.25 3.75 -17.50
CA ALA A 99 27.24 4.48 -18.23
C ALA A 99 26.03 4.70 -17.30
N LEU A 100 25.84 5.93 -16.85
CA LEU A 100 24.72 6.34 -16.00
C LEU A 100 23.58 6.84 -16.88
N THR A 101 22.44 6.14 -16.84
CA THR A 101 21.26 6.52 -17.62
C THR A 101 19.97 5.89 -17.10
N GLU A 102 18.89 6.66 -17.13
CA GLU A 102 17.53 6.14 -16.93
C GLU A 102 16.93 5.52 -18.20
N ASN A 103 17.58 5.71 -19.35
CA ASN A 103 17.09 5.26 -20.65
C ASN A 103 17.30 3.75 -20.83
N ARG A 104 16.31 2.97 -20.40
CA ARG A 104 16.32 1.49 -20.46
C ARG A 104 16.35 0.96 -21.90
N GLU A 105 15.76 1.70 -22.84
CA GLU A 105 15.61 1.26 -24.23
C GLU A 105 16.96 0.99 -24.91
N LEU A 106 18.02 1.71 -24.50
CA LEU A 106 19.39 1.52 -25.01
C LEU A 106 19.95 0.12 -24.76
N PHE A 107 19.37 -0.62 -23.82
CA PHE A 107 19.84 -1.95 -23.40
C PHE A 107 18.85 -3.08 -23.73
N ARG A 108 17.85 -2.80 -24.58
CA ARG A 108 16.92 -3.82 -25.08
C ARG A 108 17.46 -4.54 -26.32
N ASP A 109 18.03 -3.78 -27.25
CA ASP A 109 18.50 -4.30 -28.52
C ASP A 109 20.02 -4.24 -28.65
N VAL A 110 20.56 -5.17 -29.43
CA VAL A 110 22.02 -5.35 -29.56
C VAL A 110 22.67 -4.13 -30.22
N ASP A 111 22.02 -3.48 -31.17
CA ASP A 111 22.61 -2.39 -31.93
C ASP A 111 22.73 -1.12 -31.07
N SER A 112 21.73 -0.82 -30.25
CA SER A 112 21.77 0.25 -29.26
C SER A 112 22.83 0.00 -28.20
N ILE A 113 22.97 -1.24 -27.71
CA ILE A 113 24.03 -1.62 -26.76
C ILE A 113 25.41 -1.35 -27.37
N ARG A 114 25.64 -1.82 -28.60
CA ARG A 114 26.91 -1.62 -29.31
C ARG A 114 27.22 -0.14 -29.47
N ARG A 115 26.25 0.64 -29.97
CA ARG A 115 26.41 2.08 -30.15
C ARG A 115 26.74 2.81 -28.84
N THR A 116 26.08 2.43 -27.74
CA THR A 116 26.34 3.00 -26.41
C THR A 116 27.78 2.70 -25.96
N ILE A 117 28.26 1.49 -26.17
CA ILE A 117 29.66 1.11 -25.86
C ILE A 117 30.63 1.87 -26.77
N GLU A 118 30.37 1.92 -28.08
CA GLU A 118 31.22 2.54 -29.10
C GLU A 118 31.43 4.04 -28.87
N VAL A 119 30.39 4.77 -28.46
CA VAL A 119 30.51 6.20 -28.11
C VAL A 119 31.52 6.40 -26.99
N ALA A 120 31.45 5.58 -25.95
CA ALA A 120 32.34 5.68 -24.80
C ALA A 120 33.77 5.21 -25.11
N THR A 121 33.91 4.10 -25.84
CA THR A 121 35.24 3.57 -26.20
C THR A 121 35.95 4.46 -27.21
N ALA A 122 35.25 5.08 -28.16
CA ALA A 122 35.82 6.07 -29.06
C ALA A 122 36.38 7.30 -28.30
N ARG A 123 35.71 7.71 -27.21
CA ARG A 123 36.24 8.78 -26.34
C ARG A 123 37.46 8.31 -25.54
N LEU A 124 37.45 7.07 -25.04
CA LEU A 124 38.60 6.50 -24.35
C LEU A 124 39.82 6.37 -25.26
N ASP A 125 39.64 6.03 -26.53
CA ASP A 125 40.73 5.95 -27.51
C ASP A 125 41.48 7.28 -27.67
N GLN A 126 40.80 8.41 -27.51
CA GLN A 126 41.40 9.74 -27.60
C GLN A 126 42.16 10.12 -26.33
N ILE A 127 41.64 9.76 -25.15
CA ILE A 127 42.11 10.31 -23.87
C ILE A 127 43.02 9.34 -23.11
N ALA A 128 42.73 8.05 -23.19
CA ALA A 128 43.43 6.99 -22.46
C ALA A 128 43.71 5.78 -23.38
N PRO A 129 44.51 5.96 -24.45
CA PRO A 129 44.76 4.92 -25.46
C PRO A 129 45.47 3.68 -24.91
N ASP A 130 46.14 3.80 -23.77
CA ASP A 130 46.93 2.73 -23.16
C ASP A 130 46.08 1.76 -22.32
N ILE A 131 44.82 2.09 -22.02
CA ILE A 131 43.89 1.18 -21.34
C ILE A 131 43.60 0.01 -22.29
N SER A 132 44.05 -1.19 -21.90
CA SER A 132 43.94 -2.40 -22.72
C SER A 132 42.76 -3.30 -22.35
N GLY A 133 42.14 -3.07 -21.20
CA GLY A 133 40.98 -3.83 -20.76
C GLY A 133 40.22 -3.08 -19.67
N LEU A 134 38.90 -3.16 -19.74
CA LEU A 134 38.00 -2.53 -18.77
C LEU A 134 36.71 -3.31 -18.66
N ARG A 135 36.00 -3.12 -17.55
CA ARG A 135 34.63 -3.63 -17.42
C ARG A 135 33.65 -2.48 -17.62
N PHE A 136 32.70 -2.69 -18.53
CA PHE A 136 31.61 -1.77 -18.79
C PHE A 136 30.41 -2.14 -17.92
N TYR A 137 29.85 -1.15 -17.24
CA TYR A 137 28.59 -1.24 -16.52
C TYR A 137 27.66 -0.13 -16.98
N ALA A 138 26.41 -0.47 -17.22
CA ALA A 138 25.33 0.50 -17.31
C ALA A 138 24.44 0.39 -16.09
N MET A 139 24.07 1.54 -15.51
CA MET A 139 23.20 1.59 -14.34
C MET A 139 22.36 2.87 -14.35
N ARG A 140 21.20 2.80 -13.68
CA ARG A 140 20.26 3.92 -13.57
C ARG A 140 20.66 4.94 -12.52
N ASP A 141 21.32 4.47 -11.47
CA ASP A 141 21.69 5.27 -10.33
C ASP A 141 23.06 4.82 -9.81
N LEU A 142 23.98 5.77 -9.67
CA LEU A 142 25.35 5.51 -9.24
C LEU A 142 25.41 5.11 -7.75
N GLU A 143 24.63 5.78 -6.90
CA GLU A 143 24.62 5.53 -5.46
C GLU A 143 24.03 4.15 -5.17
N GLN A 144 22.87 3.85 -5.73
CA GLN A 144 22.19 2.57 -5.53
C GLN A 144 22.94 1.44 -6.22
N GLY A 145 23.38 1.66 -7.47
CA GLY A 145 24.02 0.65 -8.29
C GLY A 145 25.44 0.32 -7.83
N LEU A 146 26.32 1.32 -7.81
CA LEU A 146 27.75 1.13 -7.54
C LEU A 146 28.06 1.13 -6.04
N LEU A 147 27.54 2.11 -5.28
CA LEU A 147 27.92 2.29 -3.87
C LEU A 147 27.21 1.26 -2.97
N LYS A 148 25.88 1.16 -3.08
CA LYS A 148 25.08 0.19 -2.30
C LYS A 148 25.06 -1.22 -2.90
N GLY A 149 25.58 -1.41 -4.11
CA GLY A 149 25.63 -2.71 -4.78
C GLY A 149 24.26 -3.28 -5.17
N ASN A 150 23.24 -2.44 -5.30
CA ASN A 150 21.89 -2.87 -5.64
C ASN A 150 21.76 -3.16 -7.14
N ARG A 151 21.75 -4.45 -7.49
CA ARG A 151 21.66 -4.93 -8.87
C ARG A 151 20.34 -4.59 -9.57
N ASP A 152 19.29 -4.24 -8.84
CA ASP A 152 18.03 -3.78 -9.47
C ASP A 152 18.24 -2.45 -10.23
N PHE A 153 19.29 -1.69 -9.90
CA PHE A 153 19.65 -0.45 -10.59
C PHE A 153 20.61 -0.67 -11.75
N TRP A 154 21.12 -1.89 -11.94
CA TRP A 154 22.00 -2.21 -13.06
C TRP A 154 21.16 -2.49 -14.30
N LEU A 155 21.70 -2.13 -15.47
CA LEU A 155 21.09 -2.37 -16.77
C LEU A 155 21.88 -3.43 -17.53
N TYR A 156 23.21 -3.30 -17.55
CA TYR A 156 24.08 -4.13 -18.38
C TYR A 156 25.51 -4.23 -17.84
N GLU A 157 26.17 -5.35 -18.09
CA GLU A 157 27.58 -5.57 -17.77
C GLU A 157 28.28 -6.36 -18.87
N ILE A 158 29.47 -5.93 -19.27
CA ILE A 158 30.33 -6.68 -20.20
C ILE A 158 31.82 -6.35 -19.96
N ASN A 159 32.70 -7.31 -20.24
CA ASN A 159 34.14 -7.06 -20.27
C ASN A 159 34.54 -6.61 -21.68
N LEU A 160 35.28 -5.50 -21.75
CA LEU A 160 35.90 -5.00 -22.98
C LEU A 160 37.40 -5.22 -22.90
N SER A 161 38.01 -5.70 -23.98
CA SER A 161 39.46 -5.81 -24.09
C SER A 161 39.93 -5.31 -25.45
N ARG A 162 41.16 -4.83 -25.54
CA ARG A 162 41.76 -4.49 -26.82
C ARG A 162 42.48 -5.70 -27.39
N GLN A 163 42.28 -5.92 -28.68
CA GLN A 163 43.11 -6.85 -29.44
C GLN A 163 44.57 -6.35 -29.46
N TYR A 164 45.51 -7.24 -29.16
CA TYR A 164 46.92 -6.88 -28.99
C TYR A 164 47.53 -6.16 -30.20
N ARG A 165 47.22 -6.64 -31.42
CA ARG A 165 47.81 -6.13 -32.67
C ARG A 165 47.11 -4.89 -33.23
N THR A 166 45.78 -4.90 -33.25
CA THR A 166 44.96 -3.85 -33.89
C THR A 166 44.58 -2.74 -32.93
N ARG A 167 44.67 -2.97 -31.61
CA ARG A 167 44.23 -2.06 -30.53
C ARG A 167 42.74 -1.71 -30.58
N ILE A 168 41.96 -2.42 -31.38
CA ILE A 168 40.50 -2.31 -31.48
C ILE A 168 39.85 -2.99 -30.28
N TRP A 169 38.79 -2.38 -29.76
CA TRP A 169 37.97 -2.95 -28.71
C TRP A 169 37.20 -4.18 -29.19
N ASP A 170 37.30 -5.24 -28.42
CA ASP A 170 36.67 -6.53 -28.67
C ASP A 170 35.89 -6.95 -27.42
N TYR A 171 34.72 -7.53 -27.65
CA TYR A 171 33.80 -7.95 -26.61
C TYR A 171 32.78 -8.96 -27.14
N ASN A 172 32.49 -9.97 -26.33
CA ASN A 172 31.52 -11.01 -26.68
C ASN A 172 30.20 -10.78 -25.93
N LEU A 173 29.15 -10.43 -26.67
CA LEU A 173 27.81 -10.22 -26.14
C LEU A 173 27.21 -11.47 -25.49
N GLN A 174 27.64 -12.69 -25.86
CA GLN A 174 27.19 -13.92 -25.20
C GLN A 174 27.70 -14.05 -23.75
N HIS A 175 28.75 -13.31 -23.40
CA HIS A 175 29.28 -13.26 -22.04
C HIS A 175 28.83 -12.00 -21.28
N ALA A 176 27.91 -11.23 -21.86
CA ALA A 176 27.31 -10.09 -21.19
C ALA A 176 26.26 -10.54 -20.17
N GLN A 177 26.01 -9.68 -19.18
CA GLN A 177 24.90 -9.82 -18.26
C GLN A 177 23.94 -8.67 -18.48
N ASN A 178 22.70 -9.00 -18.91
CA ASN A 178 21.63 -8.02 -19.07
C ASN A 178 20.72 -8.08 -17.84
N TYR A 179 20.82 -7.04 -17.00
CA TYR A 179 20.08 -6.94 -15.75
C TYR A 179 18.68 -6.35 -15.94
N LEU A 180 18.46 -5.60 -17.03
CA LEU A 180 17.17 -4.98 -17.35
C LEU A 180 16.04 -6.02 -17.38
N PHE A 181 16.22 -7.12 -18.12
CA PHE A 181 15.17 -8.13 -18.25
C PHE A 181 14.86 -8.87 -16.95
N ALA A 182 15.85 -9.04 -16.07
CA ALA A 182 15.65 -9.63 -14.75
C ALA A 182 14.82 -8.69 -13.86
N PHE A 183 15.15 -7.40 -13.89
CA PHE A 183 14.41 -6.36 -13.18
C PHE A 183 12.96 -6.25 -13.67
N GLU A 184 12.73 -6.18 -15.00
CA GLU A 184 11.37 -6.10 -15.57
C GLU A 184 10.52 -7.33 -15.25
N ARG A 185 11.13 -8.53 -15.22
CA ARG A 185 10.44 -9.75 -14.79
C ARG A 185 9.96 -9.65 -13.35
N LYS A 186 10.80 -9.11 -12.47
CA LYS A 186 10.48 -8.90 -11.05
C LYS A 186 9.35 -7.88 -10.90
N GLU A 187 9.40 -6.75 -11.62
CA GLU A 187 8.30 -5.75 -11.64
C GLU A 187 6.99 -6.38 -12.13
N ALA A 188 7.02 -7.13 -13.23
CA ALA A 188 5.84 -7.79 -13.79
C ALA A 188 5.27 -8.89 -12.87
N GLU A 189 6.10 -9.60 -12.11
CA GLU A 189 5.63 -10.54 -11.10
C GLU A 189 4.97 -9.83 -9.91
N GLN A 190 5.53 -8.71 -9.45
CA GLN A 190 4.94 -7.92 -8.38
C GLN A 190 3.57 -7.34 -8.78
N GLN A 191 3.46 -6.81 -10.00
CA GLN A 191 2.20 -6.32 -10.54
C GLN A 191 1.16 -7.43 -10.64
N ARG A 192 1.53 -8.60 -11.18
CA ARG A 192 0.62 -9.77 -11.25
C ARG A 192 0.17 -10.22 -9.86
N ARG A 193 1.07 -10.24 -8.87
CA ARG A 193 0.70 -10.59 -7.48
C ARG A 193 -0.26 -9.58 -6.87
N ALA A 194 -0.02 -8.28 -7.06
CA ALA A 194 -0.89 -7.22 -6.57
C ALA A 194 -2.28 -7.25 -7.25
N GLU A 195 -2.34 -7.55 -8.54
CA GLU A 195 -3.59 -7.71 -9.27
C GLU A 195 -4.36 -8.96 -8.80
N LEU A 196 -3.69 -10.09 -8.63
CA LEU A 196 -4.30 -11.30 -8.06
C LEU A 196 -4.81 -11.08 -6.63
N GLN A 197 -4.11 -10.30 -5.81
CA GLN A 197 -4.57 -9.94 -4.46
C GLN A 197 -5.84 -9.10 -4.54
N ARG A 198 -5.87 -8.05 -5.37
CA ARG A 198 -7.06 -7.23 -5.58
C ARG A 198 -8.25 -8.05 -6.06
N GLN A 199 -8.06 -8.92 -7.05
CA GLN A 199 -9.12 -9.81 -7.54
C GLN A 199 -9.66 -10.74 -6.44
N ARG A 200 -8.78 -11.29 -5.59
CA ARG A 200 -9.20 -12.12 -4.45
C ARG A 200 -9.98 -11.33 -3.41
N GLU A 201 -9.53 -10.12 -3.08
CA GLU A 201 -10.20 -9.24 -2.13
C GLU A 201 -11.60 -8.85 -2.64
N GLU A 202 -11.70 -8.46 -3.91
CA GLU A 202 -12.98 -8.18 -4.57
C GLU A 202 -13.90 -9.41 -4.57
N GLN A 203 -13.37 -10.60 -4.86
CA GLN A 203 -14.15 -11.84 -4.80
C GLN A 203 -14.63 -12.13 -3.38
N LEU A 204 -13.76 -12.01 -2.36
CA LEU A 204 -14.13 -12.21 -0.97
C LEU A 204 -15.22 -11.23 -0.52
N GLN A 205 -15.13 -9.96 -0.92
CA GLN A 205 -16.17 -8.97 -0.63
C GLN A 205 -17.52 -9.35 -1.27
N ARG A 206 -17.51 -9.78 -2.53
CA ARG A 206 -18.71 -10.27 -3.20
C ARG A 206 -19.30 -11.48 -2.50
N GLU A 207 -18.48 -12.44 -2.11
CA GLU A 207 -18.92 -13.62 -1.36
C GLU A 207 -19.51 -13.25 0.01
N LEU A 208 -18.92 -12.31 0.74
CA LEU A 208 -19.45 -11.83 2.02
C LEU A 208 -20.83 -11.19 1.85
N LEU A 209 -20.98 -10.29 0.88
CA LEU A 209 -22.27 -9.68 0.54
C LEU A 209 -23.30 -10.73 0.11
N GLY A 210 -22.88 -11.72 -0.68
CA GLY A 210 -23.70 -12.87 -1.05
C GLY A 210 -24.18 -13.65 0.17
N ARG A 211 -23.31 -13.94 1.15
CA ARG A 211 -23.69 -14.69 2.36
C ARG A 211 -24.68 -13.90 3.21
N GLN A 212 -24.46 -12.60 3.35
CA GLN A 212 -25.38 -11.71 4.06
C GLN A 212 -26.76 -11.70 3.38
N ALA A 213 -26.80 -11.61 2.05
CA ALA A 213 -28.04 -11.67 1.29
C ALA A 213 -28.75 -13.04 1.43
N GLU A 214 -28.02 -14.15 1.44
CA GLU A 214 -28.59 -15.48 1.73
C GLU A 214 -29.23 -15.54 3.12
N GLN A 215 -28.56 -14.99 4.15
CA GLN A 215 -29.10 -14.93 5.52
C GLN A 215 -30.38 -14.10 5.58
N GLN A 216 -30.41 -12.94 4.91
CA GLN A 216 -31.61 -12.09 4.82
C GLN A 216 -32.77 -12.80 4.12
N LEU A 217 -32.50 -13.53 3.03
CA LEU A 217 -33.52 -14.34 2.33
C LEU A 217 -34.04 -15.49 3.20
N GLN A 218 -33.19 -16.14 4.00
CA GLN A 218 -33.61 -17.17 4.94
C GLN A 218 -34.52 -16.58 6.03
N LEU A 219 -34.13 -15.43 6.59
CA LEU A 219 -34.91 -14.71 7.58
C LEU A 219 -36.28 -14.30 7.01
N TYR A 220 -36.31 -13.77 5.78
CA TYR A 220 -37.57 -13.47 5.08
C TYR A 220 -38.48 -14.70 4.95
N ARG A 221 -37.93 -15.86 4.55
CA ARG A 221 -38.69 -17.12 4.43
C ARG A 221 -39.25 -17.58 5.78
N GLN A 222 -38.50 -17.38 6.86
CA GLN A 222 -38.95 -17.68 8.22
C GLN A 222 -40.10 -16.76 8.62
N LEU A 223 -39.93 -15.43 8.47
CA LEU A 223 -40.98 -14.45 8.76
C LEU A 223 -42.24 -14.70 7.94
N ARG A 224 -42.12 -15.12 6.67
CA ARG A 224 -43.26 -15.49 5.81
C ARG A 224 -44.02 -16.72 6.33
N ARG A 225 -43.38 -17.64 7.06
CA ARG A 225 -44.05 -18.79 7.70
C ARG A 225 -44.72 -18.37 9.00
N GLU A 226 -44.05 -17.52 9.78
CA GLU A 226 -44.52 -17.03 11.09
C GLU A 226 -45.71 -16.07 10.94
N THR A 227 -45.71 -15.19 9.93
CA THR A 227 -46.84 -14.29 9.62
C THR A 227 -48.15 -15.01 9.29
N ARG A 228 -48.11 -16.30 8.90
CA ARG A 228 -49.31 -17.14 8.75
C ARG A 228 -49.96 -17.52 10.08
N LYS A 229 -49.28 -17.26 11.20
CA LYS A 229 -49.73 -17.52 12.57
C LYS A 229 -49.58 -16.24 13.39
N PRO A 230 -50.56 -15.32 13.31
CA PRO A 230 -50.45 -13.99 13.91
C PRO A 230 -50.10 -14.01 15.40
N GLU A 231 -50.66 -14.94 16.16
CA GLU A 231 -50.40 -15.06 17.61
C GLU A 231 -48.93 -15.39 17.92
N GLU A 232 -48.29 -16.30 17.17
CA GLU A 232 -46.87 -16.64 17.35
C GLU A 232 -45.96 -15.46 16.98
N LEU A 233 -46.34 -14.69 15.95
CA LEU A 233 -45.61 -13.51 15.50
C LEU A 233 -45.65 -12.40 16.56
N TYR A 234 -46.85 -12.07 17.07
CA TYR A 234 -46.98 -11.04 18.10
C TYR A 234 -46.27 -11.44 19.39
N GLN A 235 -46.28 -12.74 19.77
CA GLN A 235 -45.50 -13.23 20.91
C GLN A 235 -43.99 -13.07 20.74
N ARG A 236 -43.47 -13.23 19.51
CA ARG A 236 -42.03 -13.00 19.22
C ARG A 236 -41.67 -11.52 19.31
N ILE A 237 -42.56 -10.65 18.81
CA ILE A 237 -42.37 -9.21 18.80
C ILE A 237 -42.55 -8.63 20.22
N SER A 238 -43.44 -9.20 21.02
CA SER A 238 -43.73 -8.77 22.38
C SER A 238 -42.72 -9.33 23.38
N ARG A 239 -41.94 -8.46 24.01
CA ARG A 239 -41.17 -8.75 25.22
C ARG A 239 -41.47 -7.67 26.24
N ASP A 240 -41.96 -8.09 27.38
CA ASP A 240 -42.25 -7.20 28.50
C ASP A 240 -41.95 -7.91 29.83
N ALA A 241 -42.12 -7.20 30.94
CA ALA A 241 -41.92 -7.70 32.28
C ALA A 241 -42.82 -8.92 32.59
N SER A 242 -42.21 -10.09 32.68
CA SER A 242 -42.85 -11.29 33.23
C SER A 242 -43.15 -11.14 34.73
N TYR A 243 -44.38 -11.48 35.11
CA TYR A 243 -44.80 -11.61 36.50
C TYR A 243 -44.93 -13.08 36.90
N SER A 244 -44.21 -13.48 37.94
CA SER A 244 -44.33 -14.81 38.55
C SER A 244 -44.49 -14.65 40.07
N PRO A 245 -45.62 -15.07 40.67
CA PRO A 245 -45.91 -14.88 42.09
C PRO A 245 -44.91 -15.58 43.03
N THR A 246 -44.24 -16.63 42.57
CA THR A 246 -43.39 -17.51 43.41
C THR A 246 -41.90 -17.45 43.05
N GLY A 247 -41.52 -16.77 41.96
CA GLY A 247 -40.22 -17.02 41.30
C GLY A 247 -39.32 -15.81 41.07
N GLY A 248 -39.62 -14.61 41.58
CA GLY A 248 -38.76 -13.44 41.36
C GLY A 248 -38.68 -13.04 39.87
N GLY A 249 -39.85 -12.93 39.22
CA GLY A 249 -39.96 -12.53 37.81
C GLY A 249 -39.37 -11.15 37.51
N SER A 250 -39.23 -10.83 36.23
CA SER A 250 -38.57 -9.60 35.80
C SER A 250 -39.28 -8.33 36.27
N TYR A 251 -40.60 -8.39 36.54
CA TYR A 251 -41.32 -7.31 37.22
C TYR A 251 -40.81 -7.04 38.66
N VAL A 252 -40.49 -8.10 39.42
CA VAL A 252 -39.93 -7.96 40.78
C VAL A 252 -38.53 -7.34 40.73
N SER A 253 -37.77 -7.60 39.66
CA SER A 253 -36.49 -6.92 39.44
C SER A 253 -36.69 -5.42 39.21
N MET A 254 -37.72 -5.02 38.46
CA MET A 254 -38.03 -3.60 38.25
C MET A 254 -38.49 -2.91 39.54
N LEU A 255 -39.27 -3.58 40.41
CA LEU A 255 -39.62 -3.07 41.74
C LEU A 255 -38.40 -2.81 42.64
N LYS A 256 -37.28 -3.50 42.40
CA LYS A 256 -36.00 -3.26 43.08
C LYS A 256 -35.13 -2.20 42.40
N GLY A 257 -35.67 -1.47 41.43
CA GLY A 257 -34.97 -0.45 40.64
C GLY A 257 -34.23 -0.97 39.41
N GLY A 258 -34.44 -2.23 39.01
CA GLY A 258 -33.90 -2.80 37.78
C GLY A 258 -34.61 -2.33 36.51
N SER A 259 -34.05 -2.68 35.35
CA SER A 259 -34.69 -2.50 34.04
C SER A 259 -34.76 -3.82 33.27
N VAL A 260 -35.71 -3.91 32.35
CA VAL A 260 -35.95 -5.10 31.52
C VAL A 260 -35.94 -4.72 30.04
N ASP A 261 -35.58 -5.68 29.19
CA ASP A 261 -35.75 -5.51 27.74
C ASP A 261 -37.24 -5.35 27.42
N TYR A 262 -37.55 -4.30 26.66
CA TYR A 262 -38.90 -3.96 26.25
C TYR A 262 -38.99 -3.99 24.72
N SER A 263 -40.00 -4.69 24.21
CA SER A 263 -40.34 -4.72 22.79
C SER A 263 -41.84 -4.87 22.69
N GLN A 264 -42.58 -3.84 22.29
CA GLN A 264 -44.04 -3.93 22.29
C GLN A 264 -44.65 -2.97 21.26
N ILE A 265 -45.84 -3.35 20.77
CA ILE A 265 -46.71 -2.46 20.01
C ILE A 265 -47.39 -1.52 21.00
N VAL A 266 -47.23 -0.22 20.78
CA VAL A 266 -47.78 0.83 21.63
C VAL A 266 -48.58 1.83 20.82
N TYR A 267 -49.58 2.43 21.44
CA TYR A 267 -50.26 3.61 20.89
C TYR A 267 -49.88 4.83 21.70
N LEU A 268 -49.36 5.86 21.03
CA LEU A 268 -48.96 7.12 21.63
C LEU A 268 -50.11 8.13 21.54
N GLY A 269 -50.65 8.55 22.69
CA GLY A 269 -51.79 9.45 22.78
C GLY A 269 -51.42 10.93 22.56
N GLY A 270 -50.26 11.34 23.09
CA GLY A 270 -49.75 12.70 23.00
C GLY A 270 -48.48 12.93 23.83
N LYS A 271 -47.87 14.11 23.68
CA LYS A 271 -46.64 14.50 24.41
C LYS A 271 -46.98 15.18 25.74
N THR A 272 -46.34 14.74 26.82
CA THR A 272 -46.44 15.29 28.18
C THR A 272 -45.10 15.89 28.62
N GLU A 273 -45.06 16.57 29.78
CA GLU A 273 -43.81 17.13 30.34
C GLU A 273 -42.74 16.07 30.62
N GLY A 274 -43.12 14.79 30.78
CA GLY A 274 -42.21 13.70 31.10
C GLY A 274 -41.91 12.72 29.94
N GLY A 275 -42.44 12.95 28.73
CA GLY A 275 -42.31 12.05 27.58
C GLY A 275 -43.64 11.85 26.83
N TRP A 276 -43.70 10.89 25.92
CA TRP A 276 -44.93 10.52 25.21
C TRP A 276 -45.80 9.61 26.06
N GLU A 277 -47.09 9.92 26.16
CA GLU A 277 -48.07 9.08 26.86
C GLU A 277 -48.40 7.85 26.02
N VAL A 278 -48.22 6.68 26.63
CA VAL A 278 -48.59 5.38 26.06
C VAL A 278 -49.96 5.00 26.60
N GLU A 279 -50.95 4.86 25.70
CA GLU A 279 -52.32 4.49 26.09
C GLU A 279 -52.60 2.99 25.87
N TYR A 280 -51.82 2.33 25.01
CA TYR A 280 -51.90 0.89 24.73
C TYR A 280 -50.49 0.29 24.81
N PRO A 281 -50.32 -0.92 25.39
CA PRO A 281 -51.37 -1.81 25.94
C PRO A 281 -51.76 -1.52 27.39
N TYR A 282 -50.99 -0.65 28.06
CA TYR A 282 -51.27 -0.13 29.39
C TYR A 282 -50.62 1.25 29.53
N GLU A 283 -50.98 1.98 30.59
CA GLU A 283 -50.48 3.32 30.85
C GLU A 283 -48.98 3.33 31.14
N ALA A 284 -48.21 4.01 30.30
CA ALA A 284 -46.78 4.18 30.45
C ALA A 284 -46.32 5.52 29.88
N VAL A 285 -45.06 5.89 30.13
CA VAL A 285 -44.42 7.06 29.52
C VAL A 285 -43.21 6.62 28.72
N LEU A 286 -43.16 7.03 27.47
CA LEU A 286 -42.10 6.76 26.53
C LEU A 286 -41.16 7.96 26.39
N ASP A 287 -39.88 7.74 26.67
CA ASP A 287 -38.79 8.62 26.29
C ASP A 287 -38.21 8.16 24.95
N ALA A 288 -38.44 8.95 23.90
CA ALA A 288 -38.02 8.67 22.53
C ALA A 288 -36.83 9.52 22.06
N ASN A 289 -36.19 10.29 22.95
CA ASN A 289 -35.14 11.25 22.58
C ASN A 289 -33.90 10.60 21.95
N ASP A 290 -33.61 9.33 22.31
CA ASP A 290 -32.46 8.57 21.82
C ASP A 290 -32.80 7.61 20.66
N SER A 291 -34.00 7.72 20.08
CA SER A 291 -34.44 6.85 18.98
C SER A 291 -34.15 7.45 17.60
N GLU A 292 -33.98 6.59 16.59
CA GLU A 292 -33.65 6.99 15.21
C GLU A 292 -34.81 7.72 14.49
N GLN A 293 -36.05 7.60 14.99
CA GLN A 293 -37.25 8.16 14.38
C GLN A 293 -37.97 9.05 15.40
N GLU A 294 -38.46 10.22 14.96
CA GLU A 294 -39.27 11.09 15.82
C GLU A 294 -40.60 10.41 16.16
N ALA A 295 -40.94 10.41 17.45
CA ALA A 295 -42.25 9.97 17.91
C ALA A 295 -43.33 11.01 17.56
N ASP A 296 -44.49 10.53 17.13
CA ASP A 296 -45.70 11.30 16.89
C ASP A 296 -46.92 10.55 17.45
N LYS A 297 -48.10 11.14 17.41
CA LYS A 297 -49.35 10.46 17.77
C LYS A 297 -49.64 9.33 16.78
N GLY A 298 -49.82 8.10 17.28
CA GLY A 298 -50.13 6.95 16.43
C GLY A 298 -49.63 5.62 17.01
N TRP A 299 -49.67 4.58 16.17
CA TRP A 299 -49.19 3.24 16.51
C TRP A 299 -47.71 3.07 16.20
N PHE A 300 -46.97 2.48 17.14
CA PHE A 300 -45.54 2.25 17.01
C PHE A 300 -45.15 0.86 17.52
N LEU A 301 -44.16 0.24 16.89
CA LEU A 301 -43.37 -0.82 17.51
C LEU A 301 -42.17 -0.18 18.20
N VAL A 302 -42.10 -0.32 19.52
CA VAL A 302 -41.05 0.25 20.34
C VAL A 302 -40.14 -0.85 20.85
N LYS A 303 -38.82 -0.65 20.74
CA LYS A 303 -37.79 -1.47 21.38
C LYS A 303 -36.93 -0.61 22.29
N GLY A 304 -36.56 -1.14 23.45
CA GLY A 304 -35.72 -0.42 24.40
C GLY A 304 -35.68 -1.07 25.77
N LYS A 305 -35.71 -0.24 26.81
CA LYS A 305 -35.68 -0.68 28.21
C LYS A 305 -36.87 -0.12 28.97
N ALA A 306 -37.55 -0.96 29.74
CA ALA A 306 -38.60 -0.54 30.67
C ALA A 306 -38.08 -0.57 32.12
N ARG A 307 -38.51 0.42 32.92
CA ARG A 307 -38.29 0.52 34.37
C ARG A 307 -39.54 1.07 35.05
N LEU A 308 -39.67 0.90 36.37
CA LEU A 308 -40.77 1.50 37.13
C LEU A 308 -40.36 2.87 37.68
N ASP A 309 -41.31 3.81 37.65
CA ASP A 309 -41.24 5.09 38.36
C ASP A 309 -41.94 4.94 39.72
N GLY A 310 -41.19 5.08 40.80
CA GLY A 310 -41.74 4.98 42.15
C GLY A 310 -42.48 6.24 42.62
N GLU A 311 -42.33 7.37 41.91
CA GLU A 311 -42.92 8.65 42.30
C GLU A 311 -44.25 8.94 41.57
N ARG A 312 -44.43 8.37 40.38
CA ARG A 312 -45.66 8.48 39.59
C ARG A 312 -46.44 7.18 39.62
N LEU A 313 -47.74 7.28 39.88
CA LEU A 313 -48.65 6.14 39.87
C LEU A 313 -49.59 6.22 38.67
N ASP A 314 -49.95 5.06 38.12
CA ASP A 314 -50.98 4.92 37.11
C ASP A 314 -52.40 5.06 37.71
N LYS A 315 -53.44 4.99 36.88
CA LYS A 315 -54.84 5.05 37.35
C LYS A 315 -55.24 3.91 38.29
N GLN A 316 -54.46 2.82 38.35
CA GLN A 316 -54.67 1.67 39.23
C GLN A 316 -53.84 1.76 40.53
N GLN A 317 -53.18 2.89 40.78
CA GLN A 317 -52.29 3.13 41.93
C GLN A 317 -51.04 2.25 41.94
N LEU A 318 -50.59 1.79 40.77
CA LEU A 318 -49.33 1.06 40.60
C LEU A 318 -48.22 1.99 40.08
N PRO A 319 -46.94 1.72 40.39
CA PRO A 319 -45.81 2.46 39.82
C PRO A 319 -45.88 2.55 38.29
N LEU A 320 -45.80 3.75 37.73
CA LEU A 320 -45.91 3.98 36.29
C LEU A 320 -44.69 3.41 35.56
N THR A 321 -44.90 2.79 34.40
CA THR A 321 -43.78 2.25 33.61
C THR A 321 -43.15 3.36 32.77
N LEU A 322 -41.82 3.48 32.83
CA LEU A 322 -41.01 4.36 31.99
C LEU A 322 -40.24 3.53 30.99
N ILE A 323 -40.42 3.84 29.72
CA ILE A 323 -39.79 3.16 28.60
C ILE A 323 -38.78 4.12 27.97
N THR A 324 -37.53 3.72 27.89
CA THR A 324 -36.51 4.44 27.11
C THR A 324 -36.33 3.71 25.78
N ALA A 325 -36.73 4.35 24.69
CA ALA A 325 -36.67 3.76 23.36
C ALA A 325 -35.23 3.76 22.82
N SER A 326 -34.75 2.61 22.37
CA SER A 326 -33.56 2.50 21.51
C SER A 326 -33.94 2.48 20.03
N SER A 327 -35.16 2.10 19.70
CA SER A 327 -35.69 2.05 18.33
C SER A 327 -37.20 2.24 18.36
N LEU A 328 -37.71 3.00 17.39
CA LEU A 328 -39.09 3.39 17.26
C LEU A 328 -39.49 3.24 15.79
N LEU A 329 -40.56 2.46 15.52
CA LEU A 329 -41.05 2.22 14.17
C LEU A 329 -42.53 2.62 14.10
N ALA A 330 -42.84 3.64 13.31
CA ALA A 330 -44.23 4.04 13.05
C ALA A 330 -44.98 2.98 12.22
N CYS A 331 -46.17 2.62 12.66
CA CYS A 331 -47.06 1.71 11.96
C CYS A 331 -48.07 2.49 11.11
N GLN A 332 -48.40 1.97 9.93
CA GLN A 332 -49.37 2.63 9.03
C GLN A 332 -50.82 2.21 9.29
N GLU A 333 -51.02 1.04 9.87
CA GLU A 333 -52.34 0.51 10.19
C GLU A 333 -52.56 0.41 11.70
N ASP A 334 -53.83 0.43 12.11
CA ASP A 334 -54.22 0.27 13.51
C ASP A 334 -53.67 -1.04 14.10
N GLU A 335 -53.25 -0.99 15.36
CA GLU A 335 -52.62 -2.09 16.09
C GLU A 335 -51.38 -2.67 15.37
N CYS A 336 -50.75 -1.87 14.50
CA CYS A 336 -49.66 -2.30 13.64
C CYS A 336 -49.99 -3.56 12.82
N ALA A 337 -51.18 -3.62 12.23
CA ALA A 337 -51.60 -4.73 11.37
C ALA A 337 -50.69 -4.90 10.14
N ASP A 338 -50.01 -3.84 9.71
CA ASP A 338 -48.97 -3.82 8.67
C ASP A 338 -47.71 -4.64 9.02
N LEU A 339 -47.46 -4.92 10.32
CA LEU A 339 -46.43 -5.86 10.76
C LEU A 339 -46.76 -7.33 10.40
N ARG A 340 -47.94 -7.61 9.84
CA ARG A 340 -48.25 -8.91 9.24
C ARG A 340 -47.58 -9.10 7.88
N ASP A 341 -47.05 -8.03 7.27
CA ASP A 341 -46.22 -8.15 6.07
C ASP A 341 -44.79 -8.60 6.44
N PRO A 342 -44.36 -9.81 6.03
CA PRO A 342 -43.00 -10.28 6.29
C PRO A 342 -41.92 -9.38 5.68
N LEU A 343 -42.23 -8.59 4.64
CA LEU A 343 -41.28 -7.66 4.04
C LEU A 343 -41.01 -6.46 4.95
N THR A 344 -42.06 -5.85 5.51
CA THR A 344 -41.95 -4.73 6.47
C THR A 344 -41.17 -5.15 7.71
N LEU A 345 -41.45 -6.34 8.25
CA LEU A 345 -40.72 -6.90 9.39
C LEU A 345 -39.25 -7.10 9.09
N LEU A 346 -38.91 -7.68 7.94
CA LEU A 346 -37.52 -7.92 7.59
C LEU A 346 -36.74 -6.62 7.45
N ARG A 347 -37.29 -5.64 6.70
CA ARG A 347 -36.69 -4.32 6.51
C ARG A 347 -36.36 -3.65 7.83
N HIS A 348 -37.25 -3.78 8.80
CA HIS A 348 -37.03 -3.33 10.16
C HIS A 348 -35.97 -4.15 10.91
N GLU A 349 -36.00 -5.49 10.86
CA GLU A 349 -35.01 -6.33 11.54
C GLU A 349 -33.58 -6.11 11.03
N ILE A 350 -33.41 -5.75 9.75
CA ILE A 350 -32.09 -5.52 9.15
C ILE A 350 -31.71 -4.03 9.03
N GLY A 351 -32.62 -3.12 9.37
CA GLY A 351 -32.40 -1.67 9.26
C GLY A 351 -32.25 -1.15 7.82
N ASP A 352 -32.83 -1.82 6.83
CA ASP A 352 -32.79 -1.41 5.42
C ASP A 352 -34.22 -1.27 4.85
N PRO A 353 -34.77 -0.04 4.75
CA PRO A 353 -36.12 0.19 4.26
C PRO A 353 -36.29 -0.11 2.76
N ASN A 354 -35.19 -0.14 2.00
CA ASN A 354 -35.21 -0.37 0.55
C ASN A 354 -34.93 -1.82 0.17
N TRP A 355 -34.74 -2.70 1.16
CA TRP A 355 -34.46 -4.10 0.89
C TRP A 355 -35.59 -4.75 0.08
N THR A 356 -35.21 -5.56 -0.91
CA THR A 356 -36.13 -6.34 -1.75
C THR A 356 -35.65 -7.77 -1.92
N VAL A 357 -36.61 -8.69 -2.11
CA VAL A 357 -36.32 -10.11 -2.37
C VAL A 357 -35.56 -10.28 -3.67
N GLU A 358 -35.92 -9.53 -4.71
CA GLU A 358 -35.28 -9.56 -6.03
C GLU A 358 -33.84 -9.05 -5.96
N GLY A 359 -33.61 -7.90 -5.32
CA GLY A 359 -32.28 -7.36 -5.11
C GLY A 359 -31.37 -8.31 -4.33
N ALA A 360 -31.86 -8.90 -3.23
CA ALA A 360 -31.10 -9.88 -2.46
C ALA A 360 -30.77 -11.13 -3.28
N ARG A 361 -31.71 -11.63 -4.10
CA ARG A 361 -31.44 -12.75 -5.02
C ARG A 361 -30.36 -12.38 -6.03
N ASP A 362 -30.41 -11.18 -6.59
CA ASP A 362 -29.41 -10.75 -7.58
C ASP A 362 -28.02 -10.60 -6.96
N VAL A 363 -27.90 -10.12 -5.72
CA VAL A 363 -26.63 -10.10 -4.98
C VAL A 363 -26.07 -11.51 -4.78
N VAL A 364 -26.92 -12.48 -4.42
CA VAL A 364 -26.50 -13.90 -4.30
C VAL A 364 -26.04 -14.46 -5.65
N LYS A 365 -26.76 -14.16 -6.74
CA LYS A 365 -26.37 -14.59 -8.10
C LYS A 365 -25.05 -13.95 -8.56
N GLN A 366 -24.79 -12.70 -8.22
CA GLN A 366 -23.53 -12.02 -8.54
C GLN A 366 -22.35 -12.60 -7.75
N ALA A 367 -22.58 -13.05 -6.51
CA ALA A 367 -21.56 -13.70 -5.69
C ALA A 367 -21.28 -15.14 -6.15
N TRP A 368 -22.32 -15.91 -6.51
CA TRP A 368 -22.20 -17.29 -7.01
C TRP A 368 -23.09 -17.51 -8.24
N PRO A 369 -22.59 -17.19 -9.44
CA PRO A 369 -23.33 -17.37 -10.68
C PRO A 369 -23.76 -18.82 -10.91
N ASP A 370 -22.93 -19.78 -10.51
CA ASP A 370 -23.18 -21.22 -10.70
C ASP A 370 -24.39 -21.71 -9.90
N ARG A 371 -24.66 -21.13 -8.72
CA ARG A 371 -25.84 -21.46 -7.90
C ARG A 371 -27.14 -20.92 -8.48
N ALA A 372 -27.05 -19.87 -9.31
CA ALA A 372 -28.21 -19.28 -9.97
C ALA A 372 -28.78 -20.20 -11.05
N VAL A 373 -27.94 -21.03 -11.67
CA VAL A 373 -28.31 -21.97 -12.73
C VAL A 373 -29.12 -23.15 -12.16
N GLU A 374 -28.86 -23.55 -10.91
CA GLU A 374 -29.55 -24.68 -10.25
C GLU A 374 -30.95 -24.32 -9.72
N GLN A 375 -31.26 -23.05 -9.45
CA GLN A 375 -32.58 -22.61 -8.94
C GLN A 375 -33.57 -22.19 -10.04
N GLY A 376 -33.28 -22.49 -11.31
CA GLY A 376 -34.10 -22.13 -12.46
C GLY A 376 -35.44 -22.87 -12.61
N ASP A 377 -35.72 -23.89 -11.80
CA ASP A 377 -36.86 -24.82 -12.00
C ASP A 377 -37.86 -24.91 -10.82
N GLU A 378 -37.94 -23.90 -9.95
CA GLU A 378 -39.05 -23.80 -8.98
C GLU A 378 -39.82 -22.50 -9.16
N GLN A 379 -40.72 -22.50 -10.16
CA GLN A 379 -41.85 -21.57 -10.27
C GLN A 379 -42.98 -21.97 -9.32
#